data_AF-A0A2V5XSA0-F1
#
_entry.id   AF-A0A2V5XSA0-F1
#
_cell.length_a   1.000
_cell.length_b   1.000
_cell.length_c   1.000
_cell.angle_alpha   90.00
_cell.angle_beta   90.00
_cell.angle_gamma   90.00
#
_symmetry.space_group_name_H-M   'P 1'
#
loop_
_entity.id
_entity.type
_entity.pdbx_description
1 polymer ?
#
loop_
_entity_poly.entity_id
_entity_poly.type
_entity_poly.pdbx_seq_one_letter_code
_entity_poly.pdbx_strand_id
1 'polypeptide(L)'
;MTSKHVLLRFFVSAAISVLALLQSQRAYAQNAIEEARLDTQTNGSQTVNVKEYGAVGDGATNDTAAFIKALAACAVKGGTCLVPEGTYLISASGISTG
;
A
#
# COMPACT_ATOMS: atom_id res chain seq x y z
N MET A 1 23.57 38.76 44.47
CA MET A 1 23.55 38.50 43.00
C MET A 1 22.84 37.18 42.66
N THR A 2 21.62 36.94 43.17
CA THR A 2 20.93 35.64 43.00
C THR A 2 19.50 35.75 42.49
N SER A 3 18.81 36.87 42.71
CA SER A 3 17.39 37.02 42.36
C SER A 3 17.11 37.05 40.83
N LYS A 4 18.01 37.66 40.03
CA LYS A 4 17.86 37.74 38.56
C LYS A 4 18.11 36.42 37.82
N HIS A 5 18.98 35.55 38.36
CA HIS A 5 19.30 34.25 37.77
C HIS A 5 18.27 33.16 38.08
N VAL A 6 17.61 33.26 39.24
CA VAL A 6 16.50 32.36 39.62
C VAL A 6 15.30 32.62 38.71
N LEU A 7 14.94 33.88 38.49
CA LEU A 7 13.84 34.27 37.62
C LEU A 7 14.06 33.81 36.16
N LEU A 8 15.25 34.01 35.60
CA LEU A 8 15.59 33.56 34.25
C LEU A 8 15.49 32.03 34.08
N ARG A 9 15.85 31.24 35.10
CA ARG A 9 15.73 29.77 35.08
C ARG A 9 14.27 29.29 35.12
N PHE A 10 13.41 29.98 35.87
CA PHE A 10 11.98 29.69 35.86
C PHE A 10 11.33 30.02 34.50
N PHE A 11 11.71 31.14 33.88
CA PHE A 11 11.22 31.50 32.54
C PHE A 11 11.66 30.50 31.46
N VAL A 12 12.92 30.04 31.47
CA VAL A 12 13.42 29.08 30.49
C VAL A 12 12.81 27.69 30.68
N SER A 13 12.61 27.24 31.92
CA SER A 13 11.96 25.94 32.19
C SER A 13 10.50 25.93 31.73
N ALA A 14 9.76 27.01 31.99
CA ALA A 14 8.38 27.15 31.54
C ALA A 14 8.27 27.12 30.01
N ALA A 15 9.20 27.77 29.30
CA ALA A 15 9.26 27.77 27.85
C ALA A 15 9.56 26.37 27.27
N ILE A 16 10.48 25.61 27.89
CA ILE A 16 10.82 24.25 27.44
C ILE A 16 9.65 23.28 27.63
N SER A 17 8.93 23.37 28.75
CA SER A 17 7.77 22.51 29.01
C SER A 17 6.63 22.73 28.01
N VAL A 18 6.36 23.98 27.64
CA VAL A 18 5.36 24.31 26.61
C VAL A 18 5.80 23.82 25.24
N LEU A 19 7.09 23.96 24.90
CA LEU A 19 7.62 23.48 23.63
C LEU A 19 7.55 21.95 23.52
N ALA A 20 7.84 21.22 24.60
CA ALA A 20 7.75 19.76 24.63
C ALA A 20 6.29 19.26 24.47
N LEU A 21 5.32 19.97 25.05
CA LEU A 21 3.89 19.67 24.88
C LEU A 21 3.41 19.96 23.45
N LEU A 22 3.91 21.02 22.82
CA LEU A 22 3.60 21.31 21.42
C LEU A 22 4.29 20.32 20.45
N GLN A 23 5.49 19.85 20.80
CA GLN A 23 6.19 18.81 20.04
C GLN A 23 5.44 17.48 20.07
N SER A 24 4.86 17.10 21.22
CA SER A 24 4.05 15.88 21.31
C SER A 24 2.74 15.99 20.52
N GLN A 25 2.12 17.17 20.46
CA GLN A 25 0.94 17.38 19.61
C GLN A 25 1.26 17.30 18.10
N ARG A 26 2.45 17.73 17.66
CA ARG A 26 2.90 17.59 16.26
C ARG A 26 3.17 16.12 15.89
N ALA A 27 3.78 15.36 16.79
CA ALA A 27 3.99 13.92 16.60
C ALA A 27 2.66 13.16 16.52
N TYR A 28 1.68 13.51 17.34
CA TYR A 28 0.33 12.91 17.28
C TYR A 28 -0.37 13.19 15.94
N ALA A 29 -0.33 14.44 15.47
CA ALA A 29 -0.96 14.81 14.19
C ALA A 29 -0.27 14.19 12.97
N GLN A 30 1.05 13.95 13.04
CA GLN A 30 1.82 13.34 11.95
C GLN A 30 1.60 11.82 11.83
N ASN A 31 1.25 11.13 12.91
CA ASN A 31 0.97 9.69 12.82
C ASN A 31 -0.38 9.39 12.15
N ALA A 32 -1.38 10.26 12.31
CA ALA A 32 -2.71 10.09 11.72
C ALA A 32 -2.73 10.17 10.19
N ILE A 33 -1.73 10.84 9.58
CA ILE A 33 -1.60 10.95 8.12
C ILE A 33 -0.83 9.77 7.49
N GLU A 34 -0.26 8.86 8.30
CA GLU A 34 0.46 7.67 7.79
C GLU A 34 -0.49 6.48 7.61
N GLU A 35 -1.44 6.30 8.53
CA GLU A 35 -2.50 5.30 8.43
C GLU A 35 -3.37 5.49 7.16
N ALA A 36 -3.61 6.75 6.78
CA ALA A 36 -4.34 7.14 5.57
C ALA A 36 -3.48 7.20 4.28
N ARG A 37 -2.20 6.81 4.35
CA ARG A 37 -1.36 6.59 3.16
C ARG A 37 -1.22 5.11 2.83
N LEU A 38 -1.36 4.26 3.83
CA LEU A 38 -1.35 2.81 3.65
C LEU A 38 -2.54 2.34 2.80
N ASP A 39 -3.72 2.97 2.98
CA ASP A 39 -4.92 2.68 2.19
C ASP A 39 -4.76 3.09 0.72
N THR A 40 -4.10 4.21 0.43
CA THR A 40 -3.99 4.77 -0.92
C THR A 40 -2.88 4.06 -1.70
N GLN A 41 -1.83 3.56 -1.03
CA GLN A 41 -0.81 2.71 -1.64
C GLN A 41 -1.23 1.25 -1.82
N THR A 42 -2.15 0.73 -0.99
CA THR A 42 -2.70 -0.63 -1.18
C THR A 42 -3.96 -0.68 -2.05
N ASN A 43 -4.69 0.43 -2.19
CA ASN A 43 -5.78 0.57 -3.17
C ASN A 43 -5.34 1.20 -4.50
N GLY A 44 -4.06 1.52 -4.66
CA GLY A 44 -3.48 1.80 -5.98
C GLY A 44 -3.69 0.57 -6.85
N SER A 45 -4.48 0.72 -7.93
CA SER A 45 -4.86 -0.28 -8.94
C SER A 45 -4.09 -1.60 -8.79
N GLN A 46 -4.68 -2.55 -8.05
CA GLN A 46 -4.08 -3.86 -7.84
C GLN A 46 -3.97 -4.52 -9.22
N THR A 47 -2.76 -4.46 -9.76
CA THR A 47 -2.45 -4.98 -11.08
C THR A 47 -2.05 -6.43 -10.88
N VAL A 48 -2.87 -7.33 -11.40
CA VAL A 48 -2.69 -8.77 -11.26
C VAL A 48 -2.00 -9.25 -12.53
N ASN A 49 -0.73 -9.63 -12.46
CA ASN A 49 0.00 -10.09 -13.64
C ASN A 49 -0.22 -11.59 -13.85
N VAL A 50 -0.74 -11.99 -15.02
CA VAL A 50 -1.02 -13.41 -15.32
C VAL A 50 0.20 -14.33 -15.20
N LYS A 51 1.42 -13.81 -15.38
CA LYS A 51 2.66 -14.60 -15.22
C LYS A 51 2.93 -14.98 -13.76
N GLU A 52 2.48 -14.19 -12.80
CA GLU A 52 2.56 -14.54 -11.37
C GLU A 52 1.68 -15.75 -11.02
N TYR A 53 0.69 -16.05 -11.87
CA TYR A 53 -0.21 -17.20 -11.73
C TYR A 53 0.20 -18.40 -12.60
N GLY A 54 1.36 -18.32 -13.24
CA GLY A 54 1.96 -19.41 -14.00
C GLY A 54 1.69 -19.38 -15.51
N ALA A 55 1.26 -18.23 -16.07
CA ALA A 55 1.15 -18.08 -17.51
C ALA A 55 2.55 -17.99 -18.14
N VAL A 56 2.81 -18.78 -19.18
CA VAL A 56 4.10 -18.82 -19.89
C VAL A 56 4.08 -17.88 -21.08
N GLY A 57 3.04 -17.95 -21.92
CA GLY A 57 2.90 -17.10 -23.10
C GLY A 57 3.83 -17.48 -24.27
N ASP A 58 4.16 -18.76 -24.40
CA ASP A 58 5.03 -19.31 -25.46
C ASP A 58 4.27 -19.80 -26.72
N GLY A 59 2.94 -19.79 -26.69
CA GLY A 59 2.07 -20.27 -27.77
C GLY A 59 1.96 -21.80 -27.87
N ALA A 60 2.52 -22.54 -26.90
CA ALA A 60 2.47 -24.01 -26.84
C ALA A 60 1.89 -24.52 -25.51
N THR A 61 2.21 -23.86 -24.41
CA THR A 61 1.74 -24.18 -23.07
C THR A 61 0.30 -23.72 -22.87
N ASN A 62 -0.53 -24.58 -22.29
CA ASN A 62 -1.92 -24.23 -21.97
C ASN A 62 -1.97 -23.33 -20.73
N ASP A 63 -2.25 -22.05 -20.94
CA ASP A 63 -2.25 -21.01 -19.90
C ASP A 63 -3.63 -20.82 -19.25
N THR A 64 -4.66 -21.58 -19.65
CA THR A 64 -6.06 -21.38 -19.17
C THR A 64 -6.17 -21.34 -17.65
N ALA A 65 -5.48 -22.24 -16.94
CA ALA A 65 -5.54 -22.30 -15.47
C ALA A 65 -4.92 -21.07 -14.79
N ALA A 66 -3.87 -20.49 -15.38
CA ALA A 66 -3.24 -19.27 -14.86
C ALA A 66 -4.17 -18.07 -15.03
N PHE A 67 -4.82 -17.95 -16.19
CA PHE A 67 -5.80 -16.89 -16.44
C PHE A 67 -7.02 -16.97 -15.52
N ILE A 68 -7.56 -18.16 -15.26
CA ILE A 68 -8.67 -18.34 -14.32
C ILE A 68 -8.29 -17.85 -12.91
N LYS A 69 -7.09 -18.19 -12.45
CA LYS A 69 -6.61 -17.75 -11.12
C LYS A 69 -6.39 -16.24 -11.05
N ALA A 70 -5.79 -15.66 -12.09
CA ALA A 70 -5.57 -14.22 -12.17
C ALA A 70 -6.90 -13.46 -12.20
N LEU A 71 -7.89 -13.91 -13.00
CA LEU A 71 -9.22 -13.32 -13.05
C LEU A 71 -9.98 -13.48 -11.72
N ALA A 72 -9.88 -14.63 -11.05
CA ALA A 72 -10.47 -14.81 -9.73
C ALA A 72 -9.88 -13.84 -8.70
N ALA A 73 -8.56 -13.59 -8.77
CA ALA A 73 -7.90 -12.60 -7.90
C ALA A 73 -8.37 -11.17 -8.20
N CYS A 74 -8.56 -10.80 -9.47
CA CYS A 74 -9.18 -9.53 -9.85
C CYS A 74 -10.63 -9.40 -9.39
N ALA A 75 -11.43 -10.47 -9.50
CA ALA A 75 -12.85 -10.45 -9.18
C ALA A 75 -13.13 -10.18 -7.69
N VAL A 76 -12.25 -10.64 -6.79
CA VAL A 76 -12.41 -10.46 -5.33
C VAL A 76 -12.06 -9.04 -4.88
N LYS A 77 -11.05 -8.41 -5.50
CA LYS A 77 -10.46 -7.15 -5.00
C LYS A 77 -10.79 -5.93 -5.87
N GLY A 78 -11.30 -6.13 -7.08
CA GLY A 78 -11.25 -5.10 -8.13
C GLY A 78 -9.80 -4.85 -8.58
N GLY A 79 -9.59 -4.57 -9.86
CA GLY A 79 -8.24 -4.34 -10.36
C GLY A 79 -8.09 -4.57 -11.85
N THR A 80 -6.86 -4.39 -12.33
CA THR A 80 -6.50 -4.60 -13.75
C THR A 80 -5.73 -5.90 -13.90
N CYS A 81 -6.18 -6.79 -14.78
CA CYS A 81 -5.43 -8.00 -15.11
C CYS A 81 -4.40 -7.64 -16.21
N LEU A 82 -3.11 -7.66 -15.86
CA LEU A 82 -2.02 -7.36 -16.77
C LEU A 82 -1.59 -8.63 -17.50
N VAL A 83 -1.60 -8.57 -18.83
CA VAL A 83 -1.10 -9.61 -19.71
C VAL A 83 0.14 -9.07 -20.43
N PRO A 84 1.36 -9.52 -20.05
CA PRO A 84 2.58 -9.14 -20.76
C PRO A 84 2.57 -9.65 -22.20
N GLU A 85 3.44 -9.09 -23.05
CA GLU A 85 3.63 -9.60 -24.41
C GLU A 85 3.92 -11.11 -24.43
N GLY A 86 3.31 -11.81 -25.37
CA GLY A 86 3.38 -13.27 -25.48
C GLY A 86 2.22 -13.85 -26.28
N THR A 87 2.32 -15.13 -26.61
CA THR A 87 1.22 -15.89 -27.23
C THR A 87 0.66 -16.85 -26.19
N TYR A 88 -0.56 -16.62 -25.73
CA TYR A 88 -1.17 -17.42 -24.65
C TYR A 88 -2.20 -18.36 -25.23
N LEU A 89 -2.03 -19.67 -25.01
CA LEU A 89 -3.00 -20.67 -25.43
C LEU A 89 -4.11 -20.79 -24.39
N ILE A 90 -5.32 -20.42 -24.78
CA ILE A 90 -6.52 -20.58 -23.96
C ILE A 90 -7.37 -21.71 -24.55
N SER A 91 -7.44 -22.82 -23.83
CA SER A 91 -8.30 -23.96 -24.17
C SER A 91 -9.74 -23.72 -23.71
N ALA A 92 -10.69 -23.88 -24.62
CA ALA A 92 -12.13 -23.73 -24.37
C ALA A 92 -12.64 -24.73 -23.31
N SER A 93 -12.04 -25.91 -23.19
CA SER A 93 -12.43 -26.92 -22.19
C SER A 93 -12.24 -26.47 -20.74
N GLY A 94 -11.44 -25.42 -20.48
CA GLY A 94 -11.30 -24.84 -19.15
C GLY A 94 -12.24 -23.67 -18.88
N ILE A 95 -13.05 -23.24 -19.85
CA ILE A 95 -14.00 -22.14 -19.69
C ILE A 95 -15.35 -22.75 -19.30
N SER A 96 -15.69 -22.69 -18.01
CA SER A 96 -16.99 -23.15 -17.53
C SER A 96 -18.06 -22.10 -17.82
N THR A 97 -18.92 -22.36 -18.80
CA THR A 97 -20.19 -21.64 -18.97
C THR A 97 -21.16 -22.14 -17.91
N GLY A 98 -21.29 -21.38 -16.81
CA GLY A 98 -22.32 -21.66 -15.79
C GLY A 98 -23.73 -21.61 -16.36
#